data_AF-J9Q5H4-F1
#
_entry.id   AF-J9Q5H4-F1
#
_cell.length_a   1.000
_cell.length_b   1.000
_cell.length_c   1.000
_cell.angle_alpha   90.00
_cell.angle_beta   90.00
_cell.angle_gamma   90.00
#
_symmetry.space_group_name_H-M   'P 1'
#
loop_
_entity.id
_entity.type
_entity.pdbx_description
1 polymer ?
#
loop_
_entity_poly.entity_id
_entity_poly.type
_entity_poly.pdbx_seq_one_letter_code
_entity_poly.pdbx_strand_id
1 'polypeptide(L)'
;MSSSLYTTDNPVFSAYLFYCAILVLKVLFMAPLTARQRFSKRIFISPEDTTLTPKAKVKHDDPDIERVRRAHLNDLENIPVFMVAALLYIATNPAYFLAVNLFRIFTIARIIHTFVYAVVVIPQPARALAWGAGYAATIYVAVQVILFSL
;
A
#
# COMPACT_ATOMS: atom_id res chain seq x y z
N MET A 1 17.73 16.51 28.27
CA MET A 1 16.75 15.40 28.28
C MET A 1 16.67 14.86 26.87
N SER A 2 16.89 13.57 26.66
CA SER A 2 16.74 12.95 25.34
C SER A 2 15.26 13.06 24.95
N SER A 3 14.93 13.90 23.97
CA SER A 3 13.56 14.01 23.45
C SER A 3 13.19 12.67 22.83
N SER A 4 12.06 12.08 23.27
CA SER A 4 11.55 10.85 22.67
C SER A 4 11.33 11.06 21.17
N LEU A 5 11.89 10.20 20.32
CA LEU A 5 11.71 10.29 18.87
C LEU A 5 10.30 9.86 18.44
N TYR A 6 9.61 9.08 19.26
CA TYR A 6 8.26 8.57 19.03
C TYR A 6 7.20 9.42 19.76
N THR A 7 7.29 10.74 19.58
CA THR A 7 6.31 11.71 20.09
C THR A 7 5.77 12.56 18.94
N THR A 8 4.55 13.07 19.07
CA THR A 8 3.95 13.98 18.07
C THR A 8 4.68 15.31 17.96
N ASP A 9 5.48 15.69 18.96
CA ASP A 9 6.36 16.87 18.89
C ASP A 9 7.51 16.67 17.89
N ASN A 10 7.87 15.42 17.58
CA ASN A 10 8.78 15.11 16.48
C ASN A 10 8.00 15.20 15.15
N PRO A 11 8.30 16.18 14.29
CA PRO A 11 7.55 16.39 13.05
C PRO A 11 7.71 15.21 12.07
N VAL A 12 8.79 14.42 12.18
CA VAL A 12 8.95 13.19 11.37
C VAL A 12 7.97 12.11 11.81
N PHE A 13 7.84 11.88 13.12
CA PHE A 13 6.90 10.89 13.64
C PHE A 13 5.45 11.28 13.37
N SER A 14 5.11 12.57 13.51
CA SER A 14 3.79 13.08 13.13
C SER A 14 3.48 12.85 11.63
N ALA A 15 4.44 13.09 10.74
CA ALA A 15 4.29 12.79 9.33
C ALA A 15 4.14 11.28 9.05
N TYR A 16 4.90 10.44 9.74
CA TYR A 16 4.77 8.98 9.66
C TYR A 16 3.35 8.53 10.02
N LEU A 17 2.77 9.01 11.13
CA LEU A 17 1.40 8.68 11.53
C LEU A 17 0.40 9.06 10.45
N PHE A 18 0.53 10.27 9.88
CA PHE A 18 -0.35 10.75 8.82
C PHE A 18 -0.30 9.86 7.56
N TYR A 19 0.90 9.58 7.03
CA TYR A 19 1.04 8.76 5.82
C TYR A 19 0.66 7.30 6.06
N CYS A 20 0.94 6.75 7.24
CA CYS A 20 0.50 5.41 7.62
C CYS A 20 -1.03 5.32 7.69
N ALA A 21 -1.71 6.32 8.27
CA ALA A 21 -3.17 6.35 8.29
C ALA A 21 -3.77 6.36 6.87
N ILE A 22 -3.20 7.15 5.95
CA ILE A 22 -3.61 7.16 4.54
C ILE A 22 -3.43 5.77 3.91
N LEU A 23 -2.28 5.13 4.13
CA LEU A 23 -1.98 3.81 3.58
C LEU A 23 -2.92 2.73 4.15
N VAL A 24 -3.24 2.78 5.44
CA VAL A 24 -4.22 1.89 6.06
C VAL A 24 -5.59 2.04 5.41
N LEU A 25 -6.09 3.28 5.31
CA LEU A 25 -7.36 3.55 4.65
C LEU A 25 -7.35 3.03 3.22
N LYS A 26 -6.26 3.24 2.49
CA LYS A 26 -6.09 2.75 1.13
C LYS A 26 -6.19 1.23 1.04
N VAL A 27 -5.55 0.47 1.93
CA VAL A 27 -5.66 -1.00 1.96
C VAL A 27 -7.10 -1.40 2.24
N LEU A 28 -7.76 -0.76 3.20
CA LEU A 28 -9.17 -1.03 3.50
C LEU A 28 -10.08 -0.77 2.30
N PHE A 29 -9.82 0.27 1.51
CA PHE A 29 -10.60 0.57 0.28
C PHE A 29 -10.44 -0.49 -0.82
N MET A 30 -9.39 -1.31 -0.81
CA MET A 30 -9.21 -2.38 -1.80
C MET A 30 -10.24 -3.51 -1.66
N ALA A 31 -10.73 -3.78 -0.45
CA ALA A 31 -11.75 -4.80 -0.22
C ALA A 31 -13.11 -4.42 -0.83
N PRO A 32 -13.69 -3.23 -0.56
CA PRO A 32 -14.89 -2.76 -1.25
C PRO A 32 -14.72 -2.67 -2.77
N LEU A 33 -13.55 -2.30 -3.29
CA LEU A 33 -13.30 -2.28 -4.73
C LEU A 33 -13.40 -3.68 -5.35
N THR A 34 -12.84 -4.69 -4.66
CA THR A 34 -12.96 -6.09 -5.08
C THR A 34 -14.41 -6.56 -5.03
N ALA A 35 -15.13 -6.23 -3.94
CA ALA A 35 -16.55 -6.55 -3.80
C ALA A 35 -17.39 -5.92 -4.92
N ARG A 36 -17.17 -4.63 -5.22
CA ARG A 36 -17.83 -3.92 -6.32
C ARG A 36 -17.64 -4.64 -7.66
N GLN A 37 -16.42 -5.11 -7.95
CA GLN A 37 -16.15 -5.85 -9.19
C GLN A 37 -16.89 -7.20 -9.22
N ARG A 38 -16.95 -7.91 -8.09
CA ARG A 38 -17.71 -9.17 -7.94
C ARG A 38 -19.20 -8.97 -8.16
N PHE A 39 -19.81 -7.99 -7.49
CA PHE A 39 -21.23 -7.67 -7.66
C PHE A 39 -21.55 -7.19 -9.08
N SER A 40 -20.70 -6.35 -9.67
CA SER A 40 -20.90 -5.86 -11.05
C SER A 40 -20.89 -7.01 -12.07
N LYS A 41 -20.05 -8.03 -11.86
CA LYS A 41 -19.95 -9.19 -12.76
C LYS A 41 -20.81 -10.39 -12.35
N ARG A 42 -21.43 -10.33 -11.17
CA ARG A 42 -22.15 -11.45 -10.51
C ARG A 42 -21.29 -12.73 -10.42
N ILE A 43 -20.00 -12.54 -10.19
CA ILE A 43 -19.02 -13.61 -10.03
C ILE A 43 -18.55 -13.64 -8.58
N PHE A 44 -18.89 -14.71 -7.88
CA PHE A 44 -18.60 -14.89 -6.46
C PHE A 44 -17.64 -16.07 -6.24
N ILE A 45 -16.99 -16.08 -5.07
CA ILE A 45 -16.11 -17.19 -4.64
C ILE A 45 -16.97 -18.31 -4.08
N SER A 46 -17.93 -17.95 -3.24
CA SER A 46 -18.63 -18.93 -2.43
C SER A 46 -20.03 -19.19 -2.97
N PRO A 47 -20.51 -20.45 -2.97
CA PRO A 47 -21.83 -20.80 -3.47
C PRO A 47 -22.98 -20.07 -2.75
N GLU A 48 -22.85 -19.80 -1.46
CA GLU A 48 -23.85 -19.11 -0.65
C GLU A 48 -24.17 -17.71 -1.18
N ASP A 49 -23.16 -16.99 -1.68
CA ASP A 49 -23.32 -15.63 -2.24
C ASP A 49 -24.13 -15.63 -3.55
N THR A 50 -24.22 -16.78 -4.22
CA THR A 50 -24.98 -16.92 -5.48
C THR A 50 -26.48 -17.10 -5.25
N THR A 51 -26.89 -17.52 -4.05
CA THR A 51 -28.30 -17.76 -3.72
C THR A 51 -29.12 -16.48 -3.70
N LEU A 52 -28.52 -15.36 -3.30
CA LEU A 52 -29.15 -14.05 -3.19
C LEU A 52 -29.11 -13.24 -4.50
N THR A 53 -28.32 -13.67 -5.49
CA THR A 53 -28.06 -12.89 -6.71
C THR A 53 -28.49 -13.65 -7.97
N PRO A 54 -29.57 -13.23 -8.66
CA PRO A 54 -30.02 -13.89 -9.89
C PRO A 54 -28.94 -13.95 -10.97
N LYS A 55 -28.71 -15.14 -11.54
CA LYS A 55 -27.71 -15.45 -12.57
C LYS A 55 -26.25 -15.35 -12.10
N ALA A 56 -26.01 -15.34 -10.78
CA ALA A 56 -24.67 -15.39 -10.25
C ALA A 56 -23.97 -16.72 -10.55
N LYS A 57 -22.65 -16.67 -10.70
CA LYS A 57 -21.82 -17.84 -10.97
C LYS A 57 -20.67 -17.89 -9.97
N VAL A 58 -20.34 -19.10 -9.54
CA VAL A 58 -19.10 -19.35 -8.81
C VAL A 58 -17.97 -19.45 -9.84
N LYS A 59 -17.01 -18.52 -9.77
CA LYS A 59 -15.84 -18.49 -10.66
C LYS A 59 -14.68 -17.77 -9.98
N HIS A 60 -13.47 -18.29 -10.14
CA HIS A 60 -12.27 -17.80 -9.44
C HIS A 60 -11.24 -17.12 -10.36
N ASP A 61 -11.37 -17.27 -11.67
CA ASP A 61 -10.41 -16.87 -12.70
C ASP A 61 -10.85 -15.66 -13.53
N ASP A 62 -11.81 -14.86 -13.04
CA ASP A 62 -12.19 -13.64 -13.76
C ASP A 62 -11.01 -12.64 -13.78
N PRO A 63 -10.53 -12.24 -14.98
CA PRO A 63 -9.29 -11.49 -15.11
C PRO A 63 -9.32 -10.11 -14.44
N ASP A 64 -10.49 -9.46 -14.35
CA ASP A 64 -10.60 -8.13 -13.75
C ASP A 64 -10.70 -8.21 -12.22
N ILE A 65 -11.45 -9.19 -11.69
CA ILE A 65 -11.49 -9.46 -10.25
C ILE A 65 -10.10 -9.85 -9.74
N GLU A 66 -9.41 -10.74 -10.47
CA GLU A 66 -8.05 -11.15 -10.17
C GLU A 66 -7.03 -10.01 -10.30
N ARG A 67 -7.31 -9.00 -11.14
CA ARG A 67 -6.47 -7.80 -11.22
C ARG A 67 -6.55 -6.98 -9.94
N VAL A 68 -7.75 -6.72 -9.43
CA VAL A 68 -7.93 -6.00 -8.16
C VAL A 68 -7.35 -6.80 -6.98
N ARG A 69 -7.57 -8.13 -6.96
CA ARG A 69 -7.02 -9.01 -5.93
C ARG A 69 -5.49 -8.99 -5.89
N ARG A 70 -4.83 -9.04 -7.06
CA ARG A 70 -3.37 -8.92 -7.15
C ARG A 70 -2.86 -7.54 -6.73
N ALA A 71 -3.59 -6.47 -7.06
CA ALA A 71 -3.24 -5.13 -6.59
C ALA A 71 -3.32 -5.05 -5.05
N HIS A 72 -4.36 -5.64 -4.45
CA HIS A 72 -4.53 -5.69 -3.00
C HIS A 72 -3.46 -6.56 -2.32
N LEU A 73 -3.14 -7.74 -2.87
CA LEU A 73 -2.06 -8.58 -2.34
C LEU A 73 -0.73 -7.84 -2.35
N ASN A 74 -0.41 -7.15 -3.44
CA ASN A 74 0.81 -6.34 -3.52
C ASN A 74 0.84 -5.21 -2.49
N ASP A 75 -0.31 -4.64 -2.11
CA ASP A 75 -0.39 -3.70 -1.00
C ASP A 75 -0.07 -4.36 0.34
N LEU A 76 -0.62 -5.54 0.60
CA LEU A 76 -0.38 -6.30 1.83
C LEU A 76 1.08 -6.77 1.95
N GLU A 77 1.76 -7.01 0.83
CA GLU A 77 3.18 -7.38 0.81
C GLU A 77 4.12 -6.18 1.02
N ASN A 78 3.75 -4.98 0.57
CA ASN A 78 4.68 -3.84 0.53
C ASN A 78 4.42 -2.80 1.65
N ILE A 79 3.16 -2.49 1.94
CA ILE A 79 2.81 -1.43 2.90
C ILE A 79 3.26 -1.77 4.32
N PRO A 80 2.98 -2.97 4.88
CA PRO A 80 3.43 -3.32 6.22
C PRO A 80 4.95 -3.32 6.36
N VAL A 81 5.66 -3.82 5.33
CA VAL A 81 7.14 -3.84 5.31
C VAL A 81 7.70 -2.42 5.37
N PHE A 82 7.15 -1.51 4.57
CA PHE A 82 7.55 -0.11 4.61
C PHE A 82 7.21 0.56 5.95
N MET A 83 6.04 0.31 6.52
CA MET A 83 5.66 0.88 7.82
C MET A 83 6.64 0.49 8.91
N VAL A 84 7.03 -0.79 8.97
CA VAL A 84 8.03 -1.27 9.93
C VAL A 84 9.40 -0.64 9.65
N ALA A 85 9.85 -0.63 8.40
CA ALA A 85 11.16 -0.05 8.05
C ALA A 85 11.23 1.46 8.32
N ALA A 86 10.14 2.19 8.03
CA ALA A 86 10.01 3.61 8.32
C ALA A 86 9.99 3.89 9.82
N LEU A 87 9.33 3.06 10.62
CA LEU A 87 9.35 3.18 12.08
C LEU A 87 10.77 3.04 12.63
N LEU A 88 11.52 2.03 12.15
CA LEU A 88 12.93 1.86 12.51
C LEU A 88 13.78 3.05 12.04
N TYR A 89 13.50 3.60 10.87
CA TYR A 89 14.20 4.77 10.34
C TYR A 89 13.99 6.03 11.18
N ILE A 90 12.84 6.22 11.81
CA ILE A 90 12.62 7.35 12.74
C ILE A 90 13.56 7.27 13.94
N ALA A 91 13.92 6.06 14.38
CA ALA A 91 14.85 5.82 15.48
C ALA A 91 16.27 6.35 15.22
N THR A 92 16.64 6.55 13.95
CA THR A 92 17.96 7.07 13.56
C THR A 92 18.03 8.60 13.59
N ASN A 93 16.96 9.27 14.03
CA ASN A 93 16.81 10.73 14.03
C ASN A 93 17.13 11.37 12.65
N PRO A 94 16.43 10.95 11.57
CA PRO A 94 16.75 11.36 10.21
C PRO A 94 16.38 12.83 9.97
N ALA A 95 17.02 13.44 8.97
CA ALA A 95 16.66 14.79 8.54
C ALA A 95 15.19 14.85 8.10
N TYR A 96 14.45 15.82 8.66
CA TYR A 96 13.01 15.98 8.43
C TYR A 96 12.62 15.96 6.95
N PHE A 97 13.32 16.78 6.16
CA PHE A 97 13.06 16.91 4.73
C PHE A 97 13.15 15.56 3.99
N LEU A 98 14.17 14.75 4.31
CA LEU A 98 14.40 13.48 3.64
C LEU A 98 13.34 12.44 4.03
N ALA A 99 13.09 12.28 5.33
CA ALA A 99 12.12 11.32 5.85
C ALA A 99 10.71 11.57 5.30
N VAL A 100 10.25 12.82 5.34
CA VAL A 100 8.91 13.18 4.84
C VAL A 100 8.79 12.95 3.33
N ASN A 101 9.83 13.26 2.56
CA ASN A 101 9.79 12.99 1.11
C ASN A 101 9.78 11.50 0.81
N LEU A 102 10.49 10.65 1.57
CA LEU A 102 10.41 9.20 1.42
C LEU A 102 9.00 8.67 1.71
N PHE A 103 8.36 9.15 2.78
CA PHE A 103 6.98 8.79 3.09
C PHE A 103 6.02 9.22 1.98
N ARG A 104 6.16 10.43 1.45
CA ARG A 104 5.39 10.94 0.30
C ARG A 104 5.57 10.10 -0.94
N ILE A 105 6.82 9.83 -1.33
CA ILE A 105 7.15 9.06 -2.53
C ILE A 105 6.53 7.68 -2.42
N PHE A 106 6.69 7.00 -1.28
CA PHE A 106 6.09 5.69 -1.06
C PHE A 106 4.57 5.74 -1.15
N THR A 107 3.91 6.66 -0.43
CA THR A 107 2.44 6.76 -0.43
C THR A 107 1.89 7.07 -1.82
N ILE A 108 2.46 8.05 -2.52
CA ILE A 108 2.06 8.41 -3.89
C ILE A 108 2.29 7.23 -4.84
N ALA A 109 3.44 6.57 -4.76
CA ALA A 109 3.76 5.39 -5.56
C ALA A 109 2.73 4.26 -5.35
N ARG A 110 2.31 4.00 -4.11
CA ARG A 110 1.28 3.00 -3.81
C ARG A 110 -0.10 3.38 -4.34
N ILE A 111 -0.47 4.65 -4.30
CA ILE A 111 -1.74 5.14 -4.84
C ILE A 111 -1.74 5.02 -6.37
N ILE A 112 -0.67 5.49 -7.03
CA ILE A 112 -0.50 5.39 -8.49
C ILE A 112 -0.51 3.91 -8.90
N HIS A 113 0.25 3.05 -8.22
CA HIS A 113 0.30 1.62 -8.53
C HIS A 113 -1.10 0.98 -8.54
N THR A 114 -1.93 1.28 -7.53
CA THR A 114 -3.31 0.78 -7.50
C THR A 114 -4.17 1.39 -8.59
N PHE A 115 -4.02 2.69 -8.87
CA PHE A 115 -4.80 3.35 -9.91
C PHE A 115 -4.51 2.76 -11.30
N VAL A 116 -3.23 2.65 -11.67
CA VAL A 116 -2.81 2.13 -12.98
C VAL A 116 -3.01 0.63 -13.13
N TYR A 117 -3.13 -0.10 -12.01
CA TYR A 117 -3.32 -1.54 -12.03
C TYR A 117 -4.80 -1.94 -11.94
N ALA A 118 -5.58 -1.33 -11.06
CA ALA A 118 -6.95 -1.78 -10.75
C ALA A 118 -8.06 -0.89 -11.33
N VAL A 119 -7.81 0.41 -11.56
CA VAL A 119 -8.86 1.38 -11.94
C VAL A 119 -8.79 1.71 -13.43
N VAL A 120 -7.67 2.30 -13.87
CA VAL A 120 -7.40 2.62 -15.26
C VAL A 120 -6.28 1.68 -15.67
N VAL A 121 -6.61 0.62 -16.39
CA VAL A 121 -5.63 -0.41 -16.77
C VAL A 121 -4.67 0.20 -17.79
N ILE A 122 -3.54 0.73 -17.31
CA ILE A 122 -2.50 1.31 -18.16
C ILE A 122 -1.51 0.19 -18.52
N PRO A 123 -1.13 0.06 -19.80
CA PRO A 123 -0.09 -0.89 -20.20
C PRO A 123 1.22 -0.63 -19.45
N GLN A 124 2.09 -1.64 -19.43
CA GLN A 124 3.46 -1.45 -18.96
C GLN A 124 4.13 -0.29 -19.72
N PRO A 125 4.99 0.53 -19.11
CA PRO A 125 5.75 0.29 -17.87
C PRO A 125 5.20 0.98 -16.60
N ALA A 126 4.05 1.67 -16.67
CA ALA A 126 3.56 2.53 -15.59
C ALA A 126 3.50 1.83 -14.21
N ARG A 127 3.00 0.58 -14.18
CA ARG A 127 2.95 -0.25 -12.97
C ARG A 127 4.33 -0.56 -12.40
N ALA A 128 5.29 -0.93 -13.26
CA ALA A 128 6.63 -1.30 -12.83
C ALA A 128 7.39 -0.10 -12.27
N LEU A 129 7.22 1.07 -12.88
CA LEU A 129 7.81 2.32 -12.39
C LEU A 129 7.23 2.73 -11.03
N ALA A 130 5.91 2.68 -10.87
CA ALA A 130 5.26 2.98 -9.59
C ALA A 130 5.67 1.99 -8.49
N TRP A 131 5.71 0.69 -8.81
CA TRP A 131 6.19 -0.32 -7.87
C TRP A 131 7.67 -0.10 -7.50
N GLY A 132 8.53 0.15 -8.49
CA GLY A 132 9.96 0.35 -8.30
C GLY A 132 10.30 1.57 -7.44
N ALA A 133 9.56 2.68 -7.60
CA ALA A 133 9.73 3.86 -6.75
C ALA A 133 9.45 3.57 -5.27
N GLY A 134 8.35 2.86 -4.98
CA GLY A 134 8.03 2.44 -3.60
C GLY A 134 9.06 1.45 -3.05
N TYR A 135 9.47 0.48 -3.87
CA TYR A 135 10.45 -0.54 -3.48
C TYR A 135 11.82 0.06 -3.15
N ALA A 136 12.29 1.01 -3.98
CA ALA A 136 13.53 1.73 -3.75
C ALA A 136 13.50 2.57 -2.46
N ALA A 137 12.37 3.23 -2.17
CA ALA A 137 12.20 3.97 -0.92
C ALA A 137 12.31 3.06 0.30
N THR A 138 11.70 1.86 0.27
CA THR A 138 11.80 0.86 1.34
C THR A 138 13.24 0.36 1.53
N ILE A 139 13.94 0.04 0.43
CA ILE A 139 15.35 -0.38 0.49
C ILE A 139 16.20 0.73 1.11
N TYR A 140 16.00 1.98 0.67
CA TYR A 140 16.77 3.10 1.18
C TYR A 140 16.64 3.23 2.70
N VAL A 141 15.42 3.27 3.24
CA VAL A 141 15.23 3.41 4.69
C VAL A 141 15.81 2.23 5.46
N ALA A 142 15.67 1.00 4.95
CA ALA A 142 16.24 -0.20 5.59
C ALA A 142 17.78 -0.17 5.61
N VAL A 143 18.42 0.22 4.51
CA VAL A 143 19.87 0.35 4.43
C VAL A 143 20.38 1.43 5.39
N GLN A 144 19.69 2.57 5.48
CA GLN A 144 20.06 3.63 6.44
C GLN A 144 19.97 3.16 7.89
N VAL A 145 18.95 2.37 8.24
CA VAL A 145 18.82 1.77 9.57
C VAL A 145 20.00 0.84 9.85
N ILE A 146 20.35 -0.04 8.90
CA ILE A 146 21.50 -0.95 9.03
C ILE A 146 22.79 -0.16 9.26
N LEU A 147 23.06 0.84 8.42
CA LEU A 147 24.28 1.65 8.50
C LEU A 147 24.37 2.47 9.80
N PHE A 148 23.23 2.88 10.37
CA PHE A 148 23.21 3.57 11.66
C PHE A 148 23.44 2.61 12.84
N SER A 149 23.05 1.35 12.70
CA SER A 149 23.12 0.35 13.77
C SER A 149 24.47 -0.37 13.93
N LEU A 150 25.38 -0.16 12.98
CA LEU A 150 26.74 -0.72 12.96
C LEU A 150 27.76 0.33 13.39
#